data_AF-A0A0N8H3D5-F1
#
_entry.id   AF-A0A0N8H3D5-F1
#
_cell.length_a   1.000
_cell.length_b   1.000
_cell.length_c   1.000
_cell.angle_alpha   90.00
_cell.angle_beta   90.00
_cell.angle_gamma   90.00
#
_symmetry.space_group_name_H-M   'P 1'
#
loop_
_entity.id
_entity.type
_entity.pdbx_description
1 polymer ?
#
loop_
_entity_poly.entity_id
_entity_poly.type
_entity_poly.pdbx_seq_one_letter_code
_entity_poly.pdbx_strand_id
1 'polypeptide(L)'
;MLTFLGNDGETQQITIPIIDDVLLESTEQFSIVLSNLSTTVISILDDTGEVTIIDNEFDTDGDGIPDVTDIDDDNDGILDTAEGDRTVDTDGDGFPDSIDIDSDNDGIPDNVEGQPTDGYVPPTGNDSDNDGLDDAYEGSGDQGVDPVDTDGDGTADFNDLDSDNDTVPDNNEGNDFNFDGIPDWTFTGSDTDGDGLDDGYEGSDVNDGFDPNDEIDDPANDLPDTDGTEDVNYRDFDDDGDGIDTPDEDMDGDGDPTNDDTDGDGTPDYLDPMDNRFMDPNFEDITIICGEDVPPVPELGDIGGCSEPQVVFTEEVVTLNGTDDFMIERTWEVSDTCGNTATFTQTIFVLQPRLEEIFIDVCIADDPIDLLNSLPASFDTNGTFETEELDATFLNGSTFSPEGLELREYRVMYASTEGTCKYLADFIITVNNDCLPCDPADIEVSKTVTVNGDGINDLFEIRGLENCDFKYDVMIFNRWGDKVFEANDYQNDWGGVAPDNKIGSAGLLPAGTYYYIITVNDGAEAPLNGYIYLGTGAR
;
A
#
# COMPACT_ATOMS: atom_id res chain seq x y z
N MET A 1 22.66 -79.91 -28.06
CA MET A 1 22.02 -81.03 -27.33
C MET A 1 22.38 -80.86 -25.86
N LEU A 2 21.44 -80.39 -25.05
CA LEU A 2 21.64 -80.16 -23.62
C LEU A 2 21.57 -81.50 -22.87
N THR A 3 22.44 -81.69 -21.89
CA THR A 3 22.47 -82.93 -21.08
C THR A 3 22.42 -82.57 -19.61
N PHE A 4 21.33 -82.92 -18.96
CA PHE A 4 21.16 -82.78 -17.51
C PHE A 4 21.50 -84.13 -16.86
N LEU A 5 22.27 -84.12 -15.76
CA LEU A 5 22.59 -85.31 -14.98
C LEU A 5 21.49 -85.62 -13.96
N GLY A 6 20.55 -84.69 -13.75
CA GLY A 6 19.35 -84.87 -12.93
C GLY A 6 19.55 -84.55 -11.45
N ASN A 7 20.56 -83.77 -11.11
CA ASN A 7 20.71 -83.19 -9.77
C ASN A 7 19.89 -81.88 -9.66
N ASP A 8 19.45 -81.57 -8.45
CA ASP A 8 18.75 -80.32 -8.14
C ASP A 8 19.69 -79.11 -8.32
N GLY A 9 19.18 -78.02 -8.92
CA GLY A 9 19.95 -76.80 -9.20
C GLY A 9 20.94 -76.87 -10.37
N GLU A 10 20.83 -77.87 -11.25
CA GLU A 10 21.65 -77.90 -12.48
C GLU A 10 21.29 -76.76 -13.44
N THR A 11 22.30 -75.99 -13.83
CA THR A 11 22.17 -74.97 -14.87
C THR A 11 22.83 -75.44 -16.17
N GLN A 12 22.30 -74.98 -17.30
CA GLN A 12 22.93 -75.11 -18.61
C GLN A 12 23.02 -73.71 -19.21
N GLN A 13 24.19 -73.37 -19.75
CA GLN A 13 24.39 -72.09 -20.39
C GLN A 13 24.07 -72.20 -21.88
N ILE A 14 23.30 -71.24 -22.38
CA ILE A 14 23.06 -71.02 -23.80
C ILE A 14 23.70 -69.66 -24.11
N THR A 15 24.41 -69.57 -25.23
CA THR A 15 24.98 -68.32 -25.73
C THR A 15 24.21 -67.96 -26.99
N ILE A 16 23.62 -66.76 -26.98
CA ILE A 16 23.01 -66.14 -28.15
C ILE A 16 24.09 -65.18 -28.68
N PRO A 17 24.63 -65.39 -29.90
CA PRO A 17 25.54 -64.43 -30.50
C PRO A 17 24.75 -63.23 -31.02
N ILE A 18 25.14 -62.03 -30.62
CA ILE A 18 24.70 -60.77 -31.24
C ILE A 18 25.45 -60.64 -32.58
N ILE A 19 24.75 -60.25 -33.64
CA ILE A 19 25.29 -60.11 -35.00
C ILE A 19 24.90 -58.73 -35.47
N ASP A 20 25.88 -57.83 -35.57
CA ASP A 20 25.69 -56.37 -35.56
C ASP A 20 25.27 -55.87 -34.17
N ASP A 21 26.06 -54.94 -33.64
CA ASP A 21 26.03 -54.36 -32.28
C ASP A 21 26.46 -52.88 -32.42
N VAL A 22 26.15 -52.32 -33.60
CA VAL A 22 26.67 -51.03 -34.13
C VAL A 22 25.60 -50.35 -34.98
N LEU A 23 24.41 -50.93 -35.06
CA LEU A 23 23.30 -50.41 -35.85
C LEU A 23 22.08 -50.52 -34.99
N LEU A 24 21.26 -49.48 -35.00
CA LEU A 24 19.99 -49.44 -34.32
C LEU A 24 19.04 -50.56 -34.80
N GLU A 25 18.62 -51.41 -33.88
CA GLU A 25 17.72 -52.56 -34.08
C GLU A 25 16.46 -52.45 -33.22
N SER A 26 15.36 -53.00 -33.72
CA SER A 26 14.11 -53.10 -32.93
C SER A 26 14.28 -54.13 -31.81
N THR A 27 13.66 -53.89 -30.64
CA THR A 27 13.64 -54.83 -29.51
C THR A 27 13.37 -56.28 -29.94
N GLU A 28 14.30 -57.17 -29.59
CA GLU A 28 14.22 -58.58 -29.96
C GLU A 28 13.75 -59.45 -28.79
N GLN A 29 12.73 -60.27 -29.02
CA GLN A 29 12.27 -61.26 -28.04
C GLN A 29 12.66 -62.68 -28.45
N PHE A 30 13.40 -63.35 -27.57
CA PHE A 30 13.84 -64.72 -27.73
C PHE A 30 13.11 -65.66 -26.76
N SER A 31 12.38 -66.62 -27.32
CA SER A 31 11.80 -67.73 -26.54
C SER A 31 12.70 -68.96 -26.63
N ILE A 32 13.22 -69.41 -25.49
CA ILE A 32 13.98 -70.65 -25.36
C ILE A 32 13.05 -71.75 -24.88
N VAL A 33 12.75 -72.71 -25.77
CA VAL A 33 11.87 -73.84 -25.47
C VAL A 33 12.65 -75.15 -25.29
N LEU A 34 12.61 -75.71 -24.07
CA LEU A 34 13.13 -77.03 -23.77
C LEU A 34 12.20 -78.12 -24.31
N SER A 35 12.64 -78.88 -25.31
CA SER A 35 11.83 -79.93 -25.93
C SER A 35 12.58 -81.25 -26.08
N ASN A 36 11.85 -82.30 -26.49
CA ASN A 36 12.42 -83.61 -26.86
C ASN A 36 13.22 -84.30 -25.73
N LEU A 37 12.61 -84.44 -24.55
CA LEU A 37 13.17 -85.26 -23.47
C LEU A 37 13.54 -86.66 -23.98
N SER A 38 14.74 -87.12 -23.61
CA SER A 38 15.24 -88.46 -23.95
C SER A 38 14.55 -89.59 -23.16
N THR A 39 13.62 -89.25 -22.27
CA THR A 39 12.93 -90.17 -21.34
C THR A 39 11.46 -89.77 -21.17
N THR A 40 10.61 -90.74 -20.86
CA THR A 40 9.17 -90.56 -20.59
C THR A 40 8.81 -90.61 -19.11
N VAL A 41 9.80 -90.73 -18.23
CA VAL A 41 9.59 -90.94 -16.77
C VAL A 41 9.52 -89.63 -15.99
N ILE A 42 9.93 -88.52 -16.61
CA ILE A 42 9.88 -87.15 -16.07
C ILE A 42 9.13 -86.25 -17.05
N SER A 43 8.49 -85.20 -16.55
CA SER A 43 7.82 -84.16 -17.33
C SER A 43 8.51 -82.83 -17.09
N ILE A 44 8.61 -82.01 -18.13
CA ILE A 44 8.99 -80.60 -17.98
C ILE A 44 7.77 -79.86 -17.41
N LEU A 45 7.97 -79.09 -16.35
CA LEU A 45 6.90 -78.33 -15.69
C LEU A 45 6.71 -76.95 -16.33
N ASP A 46 7.82 -76.33 -16.69
CA ASP A 46 7.92 -75.09 -17.45
C ASP A 46 9.04 -75.28 -18.47
N ASP A 47 8.68 -75.28 -19.75
CA ASP A 47 9.59 -75.52 -20.86
C ASP A 47 10.04 -74.24 -21.54
N THR A 48 9.54 -73.08 -21.14
CA THR A 48 9.76 -71.80 -21.79
C THR A 48 10.55 -70.85 -20.89
N GLY A 49 11.65 -70.31 -21.41
CA GLY A 49 12.31 -69.13 -20.86
C GLY A 49 12.28 -68.02 -21.91
N GLU A 50 11.81 -66.84 -21.53
CA GLU A 50 11.80 -65.65 -22.38
C GLU A 50 13.00 -64.77 -22.04
N VAL A 51 13.63 -64.20 -23.06
CA VAL A 51 14.72 -63.23 -22.97
C VAL A 51 14.41 -62.09 -23.92
N THR A 52 14.49 -60.86 -23.44
CA THR A 52 14.41 -59.65 -24.27
C THR A 52 15.81 -59.10 -24.43
N ILE A 53 16.21 -58.78 -25.66
CA ILE A 53 17.37 -57.94 -25.95
C ILE A 53 16.83 -56.56 -26.29
N ILE A 54 17.27 -55.58 -25.53
CA ILE A 54 17.02 -54.16 -25.76
C ILE A 54 18.31 -53.64 -26.38
N ASP A 55 18.17 -52.91 -27.48
CA ASP A 55 19.27 -52.27 -28.20
C ASP A 55 19.75 -51.08 -27.37
N ASN A 56 21.06 -50.91 -27.24
CA ASN A 56 21.74 -49.85 -26.49
C ASN A 56 22.49 -48.91 -27.45
N GLU A 57 21.96 -48.74 -28.65
CA GLU A 57 22.58 -48.03 -29.77
C GLU A 57 21.86 -46.70 -30.09
N PHE A 58 20.81 -46.34 -29.34
CA PHE A 58 20.35 -44.94 -29.29
C PHE A 58 21.36 -44.18 -28.43
N ASP A 59 21.80 -43.06 -28.97
CA ASP A 59 22.90 -42.18 -28.56
C ASP A 59 22.55 -40.90 -29.33
N THR A 60 21.60 -40.15 -28.77
CA THR A 60 20.90 -39.01 -29.39
C THR A 60 21.93 -37.96 -29.80
N ASP A 61 22.68 -37.42 -28.84
CA ASP A 61 23.75 -36.44 -29.05
C ASP A 61 25.03 -36.99 -29.74
N GLY A 62 25.20 -38.31 -29.78
CA GLY A 62 26.36 -38.97 -30.38
C GLY A 62 27.66 -38.86 -29.58
N ASP A 63 27.60 -38.60 -28.28
CA ASP A 63 28.78 -38.48 -27.41
C ASP A 63 29.45 -39.86 -27.13
N GLY A 64 28.72 -40.94 -27.38
CA GLY A 64 29.14 -42.33 -27.21
C GLY A 64 28.68 -42.99 -25.91
N ILE A 65 27.84 -42.32 -25.13
CA ILE A 65 27.06 -42.81 -24.00
C ILE A 65 25.62 -43.07 -24.51
N PRO A 66 25.12 -44.31 -24.42
CA PRO A 66 23.77 -44.57 -24.91
C PRO A 66 22.70 -43.97 -24.00
N ASP A 67 21.63 -43.42 -24.59
CA ASP A 67 20.50 -42.75 -23.90
C ASP A 67 20.05 -43.47 -22.61
N VAL A 68 19.93 -44.81 -22.67
CA VAL A 68 19.49 -45.64 -21.54
C VAL A 68 20.39 -45.56 -20.28
N THR A 69 21.60 -45.03 -20.45
CA THR A 69 22.61 -44.84 -19.40
C THR A 69 23.13 -43.42 -19.32
N ASP A 70 22.75 -42.58 -20.26
CA ASP A 70 22.93 -41.15 -20.19
C ASP A 70 22.07 -40.56 -19.06
N ILE A 71 22.43 -39.37 -18.60
CA ILE A 71 21.65 -38.58 -17.64
C ILE A 71 21.16 -37.24 -18.23
N ASP A 72 21.60 -36.95 -19.45
CA ASP A 72 21.37 -35.74 -20.26
C ASP A 72 21.47 -36.18 -21.75
N ASP A 73 20.40 -36.80 -22.25
CA ASP A 73 20.33 -37.54 -23.52
C ASP A 73 20.69 -36.67 -24.77
N ASP A 74 20.44 -35.35 -24.75
CA ASP A 74 20.74 -34.39 -25.83
C ASP A 74 21.87 -33.40 -25.50
N ASN A 75 22.43 -33.47 -24.28
CA ASN A 75 23.59 -32.72 -23.83
C ASN A 75 23.38 -31.20 -23.79
N ASP A 76 22.13 -30.79 -23.59
CA ASP A 76 21.72 -29.40 -23.40
C ASP A 76 21.97 -28.92 -21.95
N GLY A 77 22.46 -29.79 -21.07
CA GLY A 77 22.79 -29.47 -19.69
C GLY A 77 21.59 -29.50 -18.73
N ILE A 78 20.37 -29.56 -19.23
CA ILE A 78 19.17 -29.92 -18.48
C ILE A 78 19.20 -31.45 -18.33
N LEU A 79 18.87 -31.93 -17.14
CA LEU A 79 18.96 -33.38 -16.89
C LEU A 79 17.65 -34.03 -17.31
N ASP A 80 17.68 -35.24 -17.90
CA ASP A 80 16.47 -35.97 -18.33
C ASP A 80 15.38 -36.02 -17.24
N THR A 81 15.81 -36.05 -15.97
CA THR A 81 14.88 -36.09 -14.83
C THR A 81 14.04 -34.82 -14.64
N ALA A 82 14.49 -33.68 -15.17
CA ALA A 82 13.82 -32.40 -15.23
C ALA A 82 12.88 -32.33 -16.44
N GLU A 83 13.28 -32.85 -17.59
CA GLU A 83 12.47 -32.94 -18.83
C GLU A 83 11.52 -34.15 -18.85
N GLY A 84 11.64 -35.02 -17.86
CA GLY A 84 10.71 -36.13 -17.65
C GLY A 84 11.04 -37.42 -18.39
N ASP A 85 12.31 -37.64 -18.76
CA ASP A 85 12.91 -38.94 -19.14
C ASP A 85 12.04 -39.63 -20.19
N ARG A 86 11.91 -38.95 -21.34
CA ARG A 86 11.18 -39.40 -22.53
C ARG A 86 9.67 -39.59 -22.34
N THR A 87 9.08 -38.98 -21.32
CA THR A 87 7.63 -39.07 -21.04
C THR A 87 6.85 -37.78 -21.22
N VAL A 88 7.57 -36.66 -21.34
CA VAL A 88 7.05 -35.35 -21.75
C VAL A 88 7.48 -35.12 -23.21
N ASP A 89 6.73 -34.27 -23.89
CA ASP A 89 6.73 -33.99 -25.34
C ASP A 89 5.86 -32.72 -25.41
N THR A 90 6.48 -31.59 -25.09
CA THR A 90 5.84 -30.32 -24.75
C THR A 90 5.08 -29.75 -25.95
N ASP A 91 5.72 -29.72 -27.11
CA ASP A 91 5.15 -29.22 -28.35
C ASP A 91 4.28 -30.26 -29.11
N GLY A 92 4.50 -31.55 -28.85
CA GLY A 92 3.76 -32.66 -29.45
C GLY A 92 4.22 -33.08 -30.85
N ASP A 93 5.45 -32.75 -31.27
CA ASP A 93 5.97 -33.13 -32.58
C ASP A 93 6.44 -34.59 -32.68
N GLY A 94 6.68 -35.22 -31.53
CA GLY A 94 7.08 -36.60 -31.38
C GLY A 94 8.55 -36.84 -31.00
N PHE A 95 9.33 -35.79 -30.76
CA PHE A 95 10.55 -35.81 -29.98
C PHE A 95 10.20 -35.47 -28.52
N PRO A 96 10.44 -36.40 -27.58
CA PRO A 96 10.31 -36.07 -26.17
C PRO A 96 11.35 -35.03 -25.75
N ASP A 97 10.98 -34.11 -24.87
CA ASP A 97 11.82 -33.01 -24.36
C ASP A 97 13.27 -33.44 -24.10
N SER A 98 13.49 -34.56 -23.39
CA SER A 98 14.84 -35.07 -23.10
C SER A 98 15.60 -35.69 -24.28
N ILE A 99 15.27 -35.37 -25.53
CA ILE A 99 16.05 -35.72 -26.74
C ILE A 99 15.87 -34.63 -27.81
N ASP A 100 15.41 -33.46 -27.40
CA ASP A 100 14.90 -32.39 -28.24
C ASP A 100 15.54 -31.10 -27.78
N ILE A 101 16.36 -30.48 -28.63
CA ILE A 101 17.10 -29.28 -28.23
C ILE A 101 16.24 -28.00 -28.26
N ASP A 102 14.95 -28.07 -28.64
CA ASP A 102 13.98 -26.96 -28.69
C ASP A 102 12.57 -27.50 -28.31
N SER A 103 12.38 -27.77 -27.02
CA SER A 103 11.27 -28.56 -26.46
C SER A 103 9.86 -27.96 -26.70
N ASP A 104 9.75 -26.65 -26.89
CA ASP A 104 8.48 -25.98 -27.20
C ASP A 104 8.37 -25.43 -28.64
N ASN A 105 9.44 -25.60 -29.42
CA ASN A 105 9.51 -25.41 -30.87
C ASN A 105 9.30 -23.95 -31.28
N ASP A 106 9.92 -23.06 -30.52
CA ASP A 106 9.86 -21.62 -30.71
C ASP A 106 11.11 -21.08 -31.48
N GLY A 107 12.15 -21.91 -31.62
CA GLY A 107 13.37 -21.61 -32.35
C GLY A 107 14.52 -21.08 -31.49
N ILE A 108 14.41 -21.09 -30.16
CA ILE A 108 15.49 -20.81 -29.22
C ILE A 108 15.87 -22.15 -28.54
N PRO A 109 17.15 -22.57 -28.52
CA PRO A 109 17.50 -23.87 -27.94
C PRO A 109 17.36 -23.94 -26.41
N ASP A 110 16.96 -25.11 -25.90
CA ASP A 110 16.72 -25.37 -24.47
C ASP A 110 17.94 -25.05 -23.59
N ASN A 111 19.17 -25.28 -24.07
CA ASN A 111 20.38 -24.90 -23.32
C ASN A 111 20.47 -23.38 -23.09
N VAL A 112 20.02 -22.58 -24.07
CA VAL A 112 19.98 -21.11 -24.03
C VAL A 112 18.92 -20.65 -23.05
N GLU A 113 17.73 -21.26 -23.13
CA GLU A 113 16.58 -20.86 -22.32
C GLU A 113 16.63 -21.42 -20.88
N GLY A 114 17.22 -22.59 -20.68
CA GLY A 114 17.43 -23.16 -19.36
C GLY A 114 18.32 -22.27 -18.46
N GLN A 115 19.04 -21.30 -19.02
CA GLN A 115 20.04 -20.50 -18.32
C GLN A 115 19.74 -18.99 -18.34
N PRO A 116 20.17 -18.24 -17.31
CA PRO A 116 20.13 -16.78 -17.37
C PRO A 116 21.08 -16.23 -18.43
N THR A 117 20.66 -15.18 -19.13
CA THR A 117 21.49 -14.48 -20.12
C THR A 117 22.77 -13.90 -19.49
N ASP A 118 22.65 -13.23 -18.33
CA ASP A 118 23.83 -12.81 -17.57
C ASP A 118 24.52 -14.01 -16.91
N GLY A 119 25.66 -14.38 -17.46
CA GLY A 119 26.50 -15.45 -16.92
C GLY A 119 26.21 -16.82 -17.52
N TYR A 120 25.47 -16.87 -18.64
CA TYR A 120 25.32 -18.02 -19.52
C TYR A 120 26.63 -18.81 -19.70
N VAL A 121 26.53 -20.14 -19.66
CA VAL A 121 27.66 -21.06 -19.76
C VAL A 121 27.43 -22.02 -20.94
N PRO A 122 28.20 -21.89 -22.04
CA PRO A 122 28.11 -22.83 -23.15
C PRO A 122 28.77 -24.18 -22.81
N PRO A 123 28.33 -25.26 -23.47
CA PRO A 123 28.89 -26.60 -23.30
C PRO A 123 30.34 -26.64 -23.76
N THR A 124 31.15 -27.50 -23.13
CA THR A 124 32.58 -27.61 -23.45
C THR A 124 32.92 -28.72 -24.43
N GLY A 125 31.96 -29.62 -24.70
CA GLY A 125 32.14 -30.88 -25.41
C GLY A 125 33.08 -31.85 -24.68
N ASN A 126 33.18 -31.75 -23.35
CA ASN A 126 34.01 -32.65 -22.54
C ASN A 126 33.18 -33.26 -21.43
N ASP A 127 33.14 -34.59 -21.40
CA ASP A 127 32.68 -35.35 -20.25
C ASP A 127 33.87 -36.12 -19.64
N SER A 128 34.29 -35.69 -18.44
CA SER A 128 35.42 -36.28 -17.74
C SER A 128 35.12 -37.62 -17.07
N ASP A 129 33.87 -37.90 -16.76
CA ASP A 129 33.46 -38.99 -15.88
C ASP A 129 32.61 -40.07 -16.57
N ASN A 130 32.19 -39.78 -17.81
CA ASN A 130 31.52 -40.65 -18.77
C ASN A 130 30.12 -41.05 -18.31
N ASP A 131 29.36 -40.08 -17.81
CA ASP A 131 27.96 -40.21 -17.44
C ASP A 131 26.99 -39.47 -18.38
N GLY A 132 27.51 -38.74 -19.37
CA GLY A 132 26.75 -38.08 -20.43
C GLY A 132 26.59 -36.56 -20.26
N LEU A 133 26.71 -36.05 -19.04
CA LEU A 133 26.61 -34.61 -18.76
C LEU A 133 27.92 -33.87 -19.03
N ASP A 134 27.88 -32.73 -19.73
CA ASP A 134 29.08 -31.91 -19.97
C ASP A 134 29.74 -31.39 -18.67
N ASP A 135 31.08 -31.34 -18.67
CA ASP A 135 31.92 -30.79 -17.59
C ASP A 135 31.53 -29.35 -17.19
N ALA A 136 30.84 -28.59 -18.06
CA ALA A 136 30.25 -27.29 -17.78
C ALA A 136 29.19 -27.33 -16.66
N TYR A 137 28.37 -28.38 -16.64
CA TYR A 137 27.12 -28.48 -15.87
C TYR A 137 27.22 -29.41 -14.65
N GLU A 138 28.34 -30.12 -14.52
CA GLU A 138 28.72 -30.98 -13.41
C GLU A 138 28.58 -30.36 -12.01
N GLY A 139 28.98 -29.09 -11.85
CA GLY A 139 28.93 -28.39 -10.57
C GLY A 139 29.63 -29.13 -9.40
N SER A 140 28.84 -29.69 -8.47
CA SER A 140 29.28 -30.45 -7.28
C SER A 140 29.04 -31.96 -7.37
N GLY A 141 28.77 -32.47 -8.57
CA GLY A 141 28.44 -33.86 -8.91
C GLY A 141 27.06 -33.91 -9.54
N ASP A 142 27.05 -33.78 -10.87
CA ASP A 142 25.91 -33.99 -11.76
C ASP A 142 24.73 -33.08 -11.38
N GLN A 143 24.99 -31.77 -11.34
CA GLN A 143 23.99 -30.78 -10.93
C GLN A 143 23.02 -30.41 -12.06
N GLY A 144 23.51 -30.39 -13.30
CA GLY A 144 22.79 -29.82 -14.43
C GLY A 144 22.64 -28.31 -14.32
N VAL A 145 21.95 -27.76 -15.31
CA VAL A 145 21.36 -26.43 -15.34
C VAL A 145 20.19 -26.38 -14.34
N ASP A 146 19.97 -25.20 -13.73
CA ASP A 146 18.78 -24.92 -12.91
C ASP A 146 17.86 -24.06 -13.78
N PRO A 147 16.82 -24.64 -14.40
CA PRO A 147 16.03 -23.96 -15.42
C PRO A 147 15.46 -22.62 -14.94
N VAL A 148 15.52 -21.62 -15.83
CA VAL A 148 14.91 -20.31 -15.61
C VAL A 148 13.38 -20.41 -15.76
N ASP A 149 12.69 -19.57 -15.01
CA ASP A 149 11.23 -19.36 -15.00
C ASP A 149 11.08 -17.84 -14.81
N THR A 150 11.13 -17.12 -15.92
CA THR A 150 11.31 -15.66 -15.98
C THR A 150 10.11 -14.94 -15.38
N ASP A 151 8.90 -15.30 -15.77
CA ASP A 151 7.67 -14.69 -15.27
C ASP A 151 7.17 -15.27 -13.92
N GLY A 152 7.66 -16.44 -13.52
CA GLY A 152 7.31 -17.11 -12.27
C GLY A 152 5.96 -17.83 -12.29
N ASP A 153 5.42 -18.20 -13.45
CA ASP A 153 4.16 -18.93 -13.58
C ASP A 153 4.29 -20.43 -13.23
N GLY A 154 5.52 -20.94 -13.24
CA GLY A 154 5.90 -22.30 -12.90
C GLY A 154 6.08 -23.24 -14.09
N THR A 155 6.03 -22.72 -15.31
CA THR A 155 6.64 -23.28 -16.53
C THR A 155 8.06 -22.73 -16.61
N ALA A 156 9.01 -23.55 -17.06
CA ALA A 156 10.37 -23.07 -17.27
C ALA A 156 10.47 -22.52 -18.69
N ASP A 157 11.35 -21.55 -18.93
CA ASP A 157 11.44 -20.80 -20.19
C ASP A 157 11.55 -21.74 -21.40
N PHE A 158 12.41 -22.76 -21.36
CA PHE A 158 12.54 -23.79 -22.42
C PHE A 158 11.29 -24.67 -22.69
N ASN A 159 10.17 -24.40 -22.01
CA ASN A 159 8.88 -25.04 -22.24
C ASN A 159 7.72 -24.02 -22.31
N ASP A 160 8.03 -22.73 -22.35
CA ASP A 160 7.08 -21.64 -22.32
C ASP A 160 7.19 -20.76 -23.58
N LEU A 161 6.09 -20.65 -24.33
CA LEU A 161 6.07 -19.93 -25.61
C LEU A 161 6.04 -18.39 -25.48
N ASP A 162 6.11 -17.88 -24.26
CA ASP A 162 5.95 -16.47 -23.85
C ASP A 162 6.56 -16.32 -22.44
N SER A 163 7.90 -16.37 -22.36
CA SER A 163 8.69 -16.55 -21.14
C SER A 163 8.56 -15.41 -20.12
N ASP A 164 8.23 -14.19 -20.54
CA ASP A 164 7.96 -13.06 -19.66
C ASP A 164 6.47 -12.67 -19.55
N ASN A 165 5.61 -13.35 -20.32
CA ASN A 165 4.17 -13.16 -20.36
C ASN A 165 3.75 -11.73 -20.75
N ASP A 166 4.49 -11.10 -21.66
CA ASP A 166 4.27 -9.75 -22.16
C ASP A 166 3.27 -9.69 -23.35
N THR A 167 2.80 -10.84 -23.82
CA THR A 167 1.86 -11.09 -24.93
C THR A 167 2.48 -11.25 -26.32
N VAL A 168 3.76 -10.94 -26.50
CA VAL A 168 4.53 -11.28 -27.68
C VAL A 168 5.16 -12.67 -27.46
N PRO A 169 5.09 -13.60 -28.43
CA PRO A 169 5.70 -14.93 -28.24
C PRO A 169 7.22 -14.92 -28.39
N ASP A 170 7.89 -15.82 -27.69
CA ASP A 170 9.35 -15.95 -27.69
C ASP A 170 9.93 -16.14 -29.10
N ASN A 171 9.31 -17.00 -29.92
CA ASN A 171 9.65 -17.13 -31.35
C ASN A 171 9.67 -15.77 -32.09
N ASN A 172 8.78 -14.84 -31.76
CA ASN A 172 8.75 -13.51 -32.39
C ASN A 172 9.93 -12.66 -31.91
N GLU A 173 10.16 -12.57 -30.61
CA GLU A 173 11.19 -11.71 -30.01
C GLU A 173 12.61 -12.24 -30.20
N GLY A 174 12.82 -13.54 -29.98
CA GLY A 174 14.09 -14.22 -30.18
C GLY A 174 14.56 -14.24 -31.64
N ASN A 175 13.64 -14.07 -32.61
CA ASN A 175 13.94 -14.18 -34.03
C ASN A 175 13.68 -12.91 -34.87
N ASP A 176 13.29 -11.77 -34.29
CA ASP A 176 13.12 -10.50 -35.02
C ASP A 176 14.39 -9.62 -34.98
N PHE A 177 15.42 -10.02 -35.70
CA PHE A 177 16.69 -9.26 -35.78
C PHE A 177 16.59 -7.92 -36.50
N ASN A 178 15.47 -7.68 -37.18
CA ASN A 178 15.27 -6.50 -38.01
C ASN A 178 14.28 -5.49 -37.39
N PHE A 179 13.64 -5.89 -36.28
CA PHE A 179 12.71 -5.15 -35.45
C PHE A 179 11.51 -4.64 -36.26
N ASP A 180 10.94 -5.47 -37.15
CA ASP A 180 9.76 -5.14 -37.95
C ASP A 180 8.46 -5.82 -37.48
N GLY A 181 8.47 -6.41 -36.28
CA GLY A 181 7.35 -7.07 -35.62
C GLY A 181 7.04 -8.45 -36.20
N ILE A 182 7.96 -8.98 -37.00
CA ILE A 182 7.80 -10.25 -37.73
C ILE A 182 9.10 -11.03 -37.57
N PRO A 183 9.05 -12.27 -37.08
CA PRO A 183 10.26 -13.07 -36.94
C PRO A 183 10.90 -13.34 -38.32
N ASP A 184 12.22 -13.19 -38.39
CA ASP A 184 13.01 -13.42 -39.59
C ASP A 184 13.04 -14.90 -39.99
N TRP A 185 12.93 -15.77 -38.99
CA TRP A 185 12.92 -17.23 -39.08
C TRP A 185 11.57 -17.80 -38.64
N THR A 186 11.19 -18.95 -39.18
CA THR A 186 9.88 -19.55 -38.94
C THR A 186 9.90 -21.05 -39.13
N PHE A 187 9.19 -21.75 -38.26
CA PHE A 187 8.92 -23.19 -38.36
C PHE A 187 8.50 -23.66 -39.76
N THR A 188 9.20 -24.66 -40.29
CA THR A 188 9.01 -25.25 -41.62
C THR A 188 8.38 -26.65 -41.59
N GLY A 189 8.40 -27.30 -40.42
CA GLY A 189 8.01 -28.69 -40.17
C GLY A 189 8.98 -29.71 -40.77
N SER A 190 10.25 -29.35 -40.90
CA SER A 190 11.33 -30.22 -41.37
C SER A 190 12.50 -30.06 -40.42
N ASP A 191 13.05 -31.19 -40.00
CA ASP A 191 14.26 -31.28 -39.20
C ASP A 191 15.11 -32.36 -39.89
N THR A 192 16.30 -31.96 -40.35
CA THR A 192 17.06 -32.69 -41.37
C THR A 192 18.08 -33.65 -40.78
N ASP A 193 18.71 -33.30 -39.66
CA ASP A 193 19.66 -34.13 -38.93
C ASP A 193 19.08 -34.81 -37.68
N GLY A 194 17.93 -34.37 -37.20
CA GLY A 194 17.12 -35.09 -36.23
C GLY A 194 17.38 -34.70 -34.79
N ASP A 195 17.81 -33.46 -34.52
CA ASP A 195 18.15 -32.98 -33.18
C ASP A 195 17.02 -32.26 -32.43
N GLY A 196 15.89 -32.03 -33.10
CA GLY A 196 14.69 -31.45 -32.50
C GLY A 196 14.43 -30.02 -32.96
N LEU A 197 15.49 -29.28 -33.31
CA LEU A 197 15.37 -27.93 -33.85
C LEU A 197 14.91 -27.97 -35.33
N ASP A 198 13.93 -27.13 -35.70
CA ASP A 198 13.45 -27.09 -37.09
C ASP A 198 14.45 -26.41 -38.05
N ASP A 199 14.55 -26.93 -39.29
CA ASP A 199 15.33 -26.40 -40.44
C ASP A 199 15.12 -24.87 -40.67
N GLY A 200 14.02 -24.31 -40.16
CA GLY A 200 13.69 -22.90 -40.20
C GLY A 200 14.58 -22.01 -39.34
N TYR A 201 15.16 -22.57 -38.28
CA TYR A 201 15.97 -21.89 -37.26
C TYR A 201 17.47 -22.22 -37.37
N GLU A 202 17.85 -23.34 -38.01
CA GLU A 202 19.24 -23.78 -38.27
C GLU A 202 20.01 -22.99 -39.35
N GLY A 203 19.75 -21.68 -39.45
CA GLY A 203 20.47 -20.71 -40.26
C GLY A 203 20.87 -21.17 -41.67
N SER A 204 22.16 -21.55 -41.83
CA SER A 204 22.73 -21.86 -43.15
C SER A 204 23.19 -23.30 -43.37
N ASP A 205 23.28 -24.10 -42.31
CA ASP A 205 23.74 -25.49 -42.34
C ASP A 205 22.83 -26.42 -41.54
N VAL A 206 21.59 -26.58 -42.02
CA VAL A 206 20.52 -27.51 -41.56
C VAL A 206 20.87 -29.01 -41.41
N ASN A 207 22.15 -29.37 -41.32
CA ASN A 207 22.62 -30.75 -41.16
C ASN A 207 24.03 -30.71 -40.55
N ASP A 208 24.25 -29.92 -39.52
CA ASP A 208 25.48 -29.95 -38.74
C ASP A 208 25.47 -31.05 -37.66
N GLY A 209 24.29 -31.60 -37.35
CA GLY A 209 24.03 -32.61 -36.33
C GLY A 209 24.05 -32.00 -34.94
N PHE A 210 23.54 -32.72 -33.95
CA PHE A 210 23.42 -32.28 -32.55
C PHE A 210 24.47 -31.27 -32.08
N ASP A 211 24.01 -30.02 -32.03
CA ASP A 211 24.66 -28.89 -31.39
C ASP A 211 23.63 -28.26 -30.44
N PRO A 212 23.72 -28.46 -29.11
CA PRO A 212 22.69 -28.04 -28.15
C PRO A 212 22.48 -26.51 -28.08
N ASN A 213 23.32 -25.72 -28.76
CA ASN A 213 23.14 -24.28 -28.89
C ASN A 213 22.92 -23.81 -30.31
N ASP A 214 23.00 -24.71 -31.28
CA ASP A 214 23.07 -24.39 -32.70
C ASP A 214 23.95 -23.14 -32.93
N GLU A 215 23.36 -22.02 -33.36
CA GLU A 215 24.09 -20.81 -33.70
C GLU A 215 24.08 -19.75 -32.59
N ILE A 216 23.50 -20.06 -31.43
CA ILE A 216 23.30 -19.17 -30.27
C ILE A 216 24.30 -19.51 -29.13
N ASP A 217 25.58 -19.31 -29.41
CA ASP A 217 26.72 -19.57 -28.50
C ASP A 217 26.90 -18.48 -27.40
N ASP A 218 26.39 -17.27 -27.63
CA ASP A 218 26.49 -16.10 -26.76
C ASP A 218 25.15 -15.34 -26.80
N PRO A 219 24.11 -15.79 -26.05
CA PRO A 219 22.74 -15.28 -26.16
C PRO A 219 22.65 -13.75 -26.05
N ALA A 220 23.45 -13.15 -25.17
CA ALA A 220 23.53 -11.69 -24.98
C ALA A 220 24.04 -10.91 -26.21
N ASN A 221 24.58 -11.59 -27.23
CA ASN A 221 25.06 -10.98 -28.48
C ASN A 221 24.45 -11.60 -29.74
N ASP A 222 23.93 -12.82 -29.63
CA ASP A 222 23.38 -13.60 -30.72
C ASP A 222 21.85 -13.51 -30.80
N LEU A 223 21.15 -13.10 -29.73
CA LEU A 223 19.70 -12.83 -29.72
C LEU A 223 19.38 -11.32 -29.75
N PRO A 224 18.15 -10.93 -30.18
CA PRO A 224 17.66 -9.56 -30.11
C PRO A 224 17.58 -9.01 -28.68
N ASP A 225 17.96 -7.74 -28.55
CA ASP A 225 17.93 -6.92 -27.31
C ASP A 225 17.79 -5.46 -27.76
N THR A 226 16.57 -4.90 -27.68
CA THR A 226 16.22 -3.59 -28.25
C THR A 226 16.88 -2.44 -27.47
N ASP A 227 16.80 -2.48 -26.15
CA ASP A 227 17.19 -1.37 -25.29
C ASP A 227 18.62 -1.51 -24.73
N GLY A 228 19.20 -2.72 -24.80
CA GLY A 228 20.51 -3.06 -24.31
C GLY A 228 20.61 -3.07 -22.79
N THR A 229 19.47 -3.12 -22.10
CA THR A 229 19.36 -3.05 -20.66
C THR A 229 18.98 -4.36 -19.99
N GLU A 230 17.77 -4.67 -19.59
CA GLU A 230 17.57 -5.67 -18.53
C GLU A 230 17.94 -7.10 -18.93
N ASP A 231 17.28 -7.63 -19.95
CA ASP A 231 17.55 -8.95 -20.55
C ASP A 231 17.36 -8.89 -22.09
N VAL A 232 17.43 -10.02 -22.79
CA VAL A 232 17.03 -10.13 -24.21
C VAL A 232 15.51 -10.10 -24.34
N ASN A 233 15.01 -9.71 -25.51
CA ASN A 233 13.60 -9.34 -25.69
C ASN A 233 12.59 -10.39 -25.20
N TYR A 234 12.74 -11.67 -25.54
CA TYR A 234 11.80 -12.73 -25.13
C TYR A 234 11.70 -12.93 -23.59
N ARG A 235 12.49 -12.19 -22.81
CA ARG A 235 12.52 -12.18 -21.35
C ARG A 235 12.35 -10.80 -20.75
N ASP A 236 12.15 -9.78 -21.58
CA ASP A 236 12.07 -8.39 -21.16
C ASP A 236 10.66 -7.82 -21.37
N PHE A 237 9.90 -7.79 -20.27
CA PHE A 237 8.52 -7.31 -20.24
C PHE A 237 8.30 -5.86 -20.74
N ASP A 238 9.37 -5.08 -20.86
CA ASP A 238 9.43 -3.72 -21.42
C ASP A 238 10.56 -3.67 -22.45
N ASP A 239 10.34 -4.35 -23.57
CA ASP A 239 11.31 -4.70 -24.62
C ASP A 239 12.24 -3.54 -25.03
N ASP A 240 11.68 -2.34 -25.21
CA ASP A 240 12.41 -1.16 -25.66
C ASP A 240 12.90 -0.24 -24.52
N GLY A 241 12.56 -0.58 -23.27
CA GLY A 241 12.95 0.12 -22.06
C GLY A 241 12.46 1.57 -22.00
N ASP A 242 11.37 1.90 -22.70
CA ASP A 242 10.76 3.23 -22.64
C ASP A 242 9.97 3.42 -21.33
N GLY A 243 9.58 2.35 -20.65
CA GLY A 243 8.84 2.37 -19.40
C GLY A 243 7.32 2.28 -19.59
N ILE A 244 6.88 1.81 -20.75
CA ILE A 244 5.54 1.34 -21.05
C ILE A 244 5.65 -0.15 -21.39
N ASP A 245 5.31 -1.01 -20.44
CA ASP A 245 5.28 -2.46 -20.63
C ASP A 245 4.64 -2.86 -21.98
N THR A 246 5.24 -3.80 -22.72
CA THR A 246 4.81 -4.26 -24.05
C THR A 246 3.29 -4.52 -24.17
N PRO A 247 2.61 -5.16 -23.20
CA PRO A 247 1.16 -5.36 -23.30
C PRO A 247 0.32 -4.07 -23.30
N ASP A 248 0.85 -2.97 -22.78
CA ASP A 248 0.19 -1.65 -22.74
C ASP A 248 0.39 -0.85 -24.05
N GLU A 249 1.11 -1.42 -25.03
CA GLU A 249 1.43 -0.83 -26.33
C GLU A 249 0.56 -1.33 -27.49
N ASP A 250 -0.43 -2.19 -27.18
CA ASP A 250 -1.56 -2.54 -28.06
C ASP A 250 -2.54 -1.34 -28.21
N MET A 251 -2.13 -0.37 -29.03
CA MET A 251 -2.84 0.88 -29.30
C MET A 251 -4.21 0.68 -29.97
N ASP A 252 -4.31 -0.39 -30.76
CA ASP A 252 -5.50 -0.84 -31.47
C ASP A 252 -6.52 -1.53 -30.53
N GLY A 253 -6.00 -2.24 -29.53
CA GLY A 253 -6.75 -3.02 -28.55
C GLY A 253 -7.18 -4.39 -29.08
N ASP A 254 -6.45 -4.97 -30.02
CA ASP A 254 -6.72 -6.29 -30.60
C ASP A 254 -5.92 -7.44 -29.97
N GLY A 255 -5.00 -7.11 -29.06
CA GLY A 255 -4.17 -8.02 -28.29
C GLY A 255 -2.96 -8.53 -29.06
N ASP A 256 -2.44 -7.73 -30.00
CA ASP A 256 -1.28 -8.04 -30.84
C ASP A 256 -0.38 -6.80 -30.99
N PRO A 257 0.54 -6.54 -30.04
CA PRO A 257 1.45 -5.40 -30.08
C PRO A 257 2.36 -5.38 -31.32
N THR A 258 2.62 -6.55 -31.93
CA THR A 258 3.64 -6.67 -32.99
C THR A 258 3.28 -5.97 -34.30
N ASN A 259 2.05 -5.47 -34.43
CA ASN A 259 1.58 -4.78 -35.64
C ASN A 259 1.23 -3.30 -35.43
N ASP A 260 1.31 -2.81 -34.19
CA ASP A 260 1.03 -1.42 -33.84
C ASP A 260 2.30 -0.58 -34.04
N ASP A 261 2.23 0.34 -35.02
CA ASP A 261 3.31 1.25 -35.41
C ASP A 261 2.72 2.67 -35.47
N THR A 262 2.78 3.37 -34.33
CA THR A 262 2.11 4.65 -34.10
C THR A 262 2.66 5.74 -35.02
N ASP A 263 3.95 5.68 -35.37
CA ASP A 263 4.61 6.72 -36.13
C ASP A 263 4.83 6.42 -37.63
N GLY A 264 4.67 5.16 -38.02
CA GLY A 264 4.73 4.65 -39.37
C GLY A 264 6.15 4.48 -39.91
N ASP A 265 7.16 4.32 -39.06
CA ASP A 265 8.55 4.14 -39.47
C ASP A 265 8.93 2.70 -39.82
N GLY A 266 8.08 1.74 -39.41
CA GLY A 266 8.20 0.32 -39.68
C GLY A 266 8.70 -0.51 -38.51
N THR A 267 8.99 0.10 -37.37
CA THR A 267 9.26 -0.55 -36.08
C THR A 267 7.95 -0.53 -35.28
N PRO A 268 7.48 -1.66 -34.74
CA PRO A 268 6.34 -1.66 -33.82
C PRO A 268 6.65 -0.88 -32.54
N ASP A 269 5.60 -0.37 -31.89
CA ASP A 269 5.71 0.48 -30.70
C ASP A 269 6.53 -0.22 -29.59
N TYR A 270 6.31 -1.52 -29.35
CA TYR A 270 7.04 -2.30 -28.33
C TYR A 270 8.54 -2.51 -28.60
N LEU A 271 9.00 -2.25 -29.83
CA LEU A 271 10.42 -2.31 -30.20
C LEU A 271 10.98 -0.92 -30.53
N ASP A 272 10.20 0.15 -30.34
CA ASP A 272 10.57 1.51 -30.71
C ASP A 272 10.76 2.40 -29.46
N PRO A 273 11.99 2.47 -28.91
CA PRO A 273 12.30 3.31 -27.74
C PRO A 273 12.15 4.81 -28.04
N MET A 274 11.87 5.15 -29.30
CA MET A 274 11.59 6.50 -29.79
C MET A 274 10.15 6.66 -30.26
N ASP A 275 9.21 5.84 -29.78
CA ASP A 275 7.80 6.06 -30.04
C ASP A 275 7.50 7.52 -29.68
N ASN A 276 6.79 8.17 -30.59
CA ASN A 276 6.50 9.59 -30.62
C ASN A 276 5.55 10.02 -29.49
N ARG A 277 5.62 9.37 -28.33
CA ARG A 277 4.88 9.68 -27.11
C ARG A 277 5.79 10.34 -26.09
N PHE A 278 5.17 11.19 -25.27
CA PHE A 278 5.81 11.72 -24.09
C PHE A 278 5.26 10.95 -22.90
N MET A 279 6.14 10.32 -22.11
CA MET A 279 5.75 9.58 -20.91
C MET A 279 5.11 10.50 -19.88
N ASP A 280 4.01 10.06 -19.25
CA ASP A 280 3.41 10.78 -18.14
C ASP A 280 4.33 10.66 -16.91
N PRO A 281 4.88 11.76 -16.39
CA PRO A 281 5.74 11.75 -15.20
C PRO A 281 4.99 11.35 -13.90
N ASN A 282 3.69 11.04 -13.99
CA ASN A 282 2.83 10.51 -12.92
C ASN A 282 2.90 11.35 -11.63
N PHE A 283 2.57 12.63 -11.76
CA PHE A 283 2.62 13.54 -10.62
C PHE A 283 1.55 13.23 -9.57
N GLU A 284 1.99 12.87 -8.37
CA GLU A 284 1.12 12.71 -7.21
C GLU A 284 0.43 14.02 -6.80
N ASP A 285 -0.85 13.90 -6.43
CA ASP A 285 -1.63 14.99 -5.83
C ASP A 285 -1.14 15.30 -4.42
N ILE A 286 -0.94 16.58 -4.12
CA ILE A 286 -0.41 17.01 -2.81
C ILE A 286 -1.49 17.75 -2.03
N THR A 287 -1.58 17.50 -0.71
CA THR A 287 -2.42 18.29 0.19
C THR A 287 -1.57 19.00 1.22
N ILE A 288 -1.72 20.32 1.33
CA ILE A 288 -1.06 21.17 2.34
C ILE A 288 -2.07 21.99 3.13
N ILE A 289 -1.71 22.40 4.34
CA ILE A 289 -2.49 23.37 5.11
C ILE A 289 -2.00 24.79 4.82
N CYS A 290 -2.94 25.73 4.71
CA CYS A 290 -2.61 27.13 4.47
C CYS A 290 -1.63 27.67 5.53
N GLY A 291 -0.48 28.18 5.07
CA GLY A 291 0.62 28.63 5.92
C GLY A 291 1.85 27.71 5.90
N GLU A 292 1.72 26.50 5.35
CA GLU A 292 2.87 25.64 5.00
C GLU A 292 3.53 26.11 3.69
N ASP A 293 4.81 25.77 3.54
CA ASP A 293 5.56 26.07 2.31
C ASP A 293 5.02 25.20 1.16
N VAL A 294 4.72 25.82 0.02
CA VAL A 294 4.37 25.08 -1.20
C VAL A 294 5.59 24.29 -1.66
N PRO A 295 5.45 22.97 -1.94
CA PRO A 295 6.55 22.16 -2.45
C PRO A 295 7.22 22.78 -3.69
N PRO A 296 8.53 22.56 -3.90
CA PRO A 296 9.18 22.98 -5.14
C PRO A 296 8.51 22.36 -6.37
N VAL A 297 8.70 22.98 -7.53
CA VAL A 297 8.24 22.41 -8.81
C VAL A 297 9.06 21.14 -9.08
N PRO A 298 8.42 19.98 -9.34
CA PRO A 298 9.16 18.76 -9.69
C PRO A 298 9.91 18.93 -11.01
N GLU A 299 11.02 18.21 -11.15
CA GLU A 299 11.69 18.06 -12.46
C GLU A 299 10.93 17.00 -13.26
N LEU A 300 10.81 17.19 -14.58
CA LEU A 300 10.06 16.25 -15.45
C LEU A 300 10.78 14.92 -15.66
N GLY A 301 12.09 14.85 -15.43
CA GLY A 301 12.88 13.67 -15.77
C GLY A 301 13.15 13.59 -17.27
N ASP A 302 13.52 12.39 -17.72
CA ASP A 302 13.39 12.03 -19.13
C ASP A 302 11.90 11.69 -19.35
N ILE A 303 11.31 12.27 -20.39
CA ILE A 303 9.89 12.08 -20.72
C ILE A 303 9.75 11.55 -22.15
N GLY A 304 10.86 11.05 -22.72
CA GLY A 304 10.91 10.57 -24.09
C GLY A 304 10.64 11.65 -25.14
N GLY A 305 10.10 11.17 -26.26
CA GLY A 305 9.89 11.93 -27.49
C GLY A 305 11.13 11.97 -28.39
N CYS A 306 10.90 12.02 -29.69
CA CYS A 306 11.93 11.91 -30.74
C CYS A 306 13.07 12.95 -30.70
N SER A 307 12.96 14.02 -29.89
CA SER A 307 13.97 15.06 -29.74
C SER A 307 13.76 15.86 -28.46
N GLU A 308 14.84 16.45 -27.95
CA GLU A 308 14.84 17.26 -26.72
C GLU A 308 13.57 18.14 -26.57
N PRO A 309 12.70 17.83 -25.59
CA PRO A 309 11.39 18.46 -25.47
C PRO A 309 11.49 19.95 -25.15
N GLN A 310 10.67 20.74 -25.82
CA GLN A 310 10.35 22.11 -25.46
C GLN A 310 9.24 22.12 -24.42
N VAL A 311 9.57 22.49 -23.18
CA VAL A 311 8.65 22.53 -22.05
C VAL A 311 8.18 23.97 -21.78
N VAL A 312 6.86 24.16 -21.71
CA VAL A 312 6.21 25.39 -21.23
C VAL A 312 5.51 25.11 -19.90
N PHE A 313 6.04 25.67 -18.82
CA PHE A 313 5.47 25.53 -17.48
C PHE A 313 4.58 26.71 -17.09
N THR A 314 3.39 26.42 -16.55
CA THR A 314 2.49 27.40 -15.94
C THR A 314 2.01 26.95 -14.56
N GLU A 315 1.88 27.90 -13.63
CA GLU A 315 1.31 27.68 -12.29
C GLU A 315 0.21 28.70 -12.05
N GLU A 316 -0.97 28.23 -11.64
CA GLU A 316 -2.10 29.11 -11.32
C GLU A 316 -2.84 28.71 -10.04
N VAL A 317 -3.41 29.72 -9.38
CA VAL A 317 -4.24 29.53 -8.18
C VAL A 317 -5.70 29.46 -8.61
N VAL A 318 -6.33 28.30 -8.40
CA VAL A 318 -7.73 28.04 -8.73
C VAL A 318 -8.56 28.10 -7.45
N THR A 319 -9.43 29.10 -7.34
CA THR A 319 -10.35 29.25 -6.20
C THR A 319 -11.57 28.35 -6.36
N LEU A 320 -11.95 27.64 -5.31
CA LEU A 320 -13.12 26.78 -5.31
C LEU A 320 -14.39 27.57 -4.96
N ASN A 321 -15.45 27.38 -5.74
CA ASN A 321 -16.69 28.12 -5.55
C ASN A 321 -17.41 27.69 -4.26
N GLY A 322 -17.55 28.64 -3.32
CA GLY A 322 -18.31 28.43 -2.08
C GLY A 322 -17.50 27.86 -0.92
N THR A 323 -16.17 27.75 -1.07
CA THR A 323 -15.23 27.43 -0.01
C THR A 323 -14.14 28.49 0.04
N ASP A 324 -13.46 28.62 1.19
CA ASP A 324 -12.24 29.43 1.29
C ASP A 324 -10.99 28.60 0.90
N ASP A 325 -11.15 27.27 0.73
CA ASP A 325 -10.12 26.39 0.17
C ASP A 325 -9.83 26.72 -1.30
N PHE A 326 -8.60 26.48 -1.72
CA PHE A 326 -8.16 26.66 -3.11
C PHE A 326 -7.17 25.56 -3.50
N MET A 327 -6.90 25.44 -4.79
CA MET A 327 -5.84 24.57 -5.30
C MET A 327 -4.84 25.39 -6.11
N ILE A 328 -3.61 24.90 -6.15
CA ILE A 328 -2.59 25.36 -7.08
C ILE A 328 -2.52 24.29 -8.17
N GLU A 329 -2.79 24.67 -9.41
CA GLU A 329 -2.68 23.80 -10.57
C GLU A 329 -1.38 24.17 -11.30
N ARG A 330 -0.55 23.15 -11.50
CA ARG A 330 0.67 23.24 -12.31
C ARG A 330 0.44 22.49 -13.61
N THR A 331 0.84 23.09 -14.72
CA THR A 331 0.69 22.53 -16.06
C THR A 331 2.02 22.60 -16.78
N TRP A 332 2.41 21.50 -17.42
CA TRP A 332 3.54 21.41 -18.33
C TRP A 332 3.00 21.06 -19.72
N GLU A 333 3.06 22.02 -20.64
CA GLU A 333 2.83 21.75 -22.06
C GLU A 333 4.18 21.40 -22.69
N VAL A 334 4.34 20.17 -23.15
CA VAL A 334 5.56 19.68 -23.77
C VAL A 334 5.35 19.50 -25.26
N SER A 335 6.38 19.80 -26.05
CA SER A 335 6.36 19.63 -27.50
C SER A 335 7.75 19.40 -28.05
N ASP A 336 7.89 18.65 -29.12
CA ASP A 336 9.19 18.39 -29.74
C ASP A 336 9.26 18.88 -31.20
N THR A 337 10.33 18.50 -31.90
CA THR A 337 10.54 18.86 -33.30
C THR A 337 9.87 17.91 -34.31
N CYS A 338 9.44 16.72 -33.89
CA CYS A 338 8.66 15.81 -34.74
C CYS A 338 7.18 16.20 -34.76
N GLY A 339 6.74 16.97 -33.77
CA GLY A 339 5.41 17.55 -33.70
C GLY A 339 4.55 16.95 -32.60
N ASN A 340 5.14 16.12 -31.73
CA ASN A 340 4.46 15.54 -30.58
C ASN A 340 4.15 16.66 -29.58
N THR A 341 3.03 16.51 -28.89
CA THR A 341 2.62 17.45 -27.85
C THR A 341 1.90 16.69 -26.75
N ALA A 342 2.31 16.88 -25.50
CA ALA A 342 1.59 16.37 -24.34
C ALA A 342 1.34 17.48 -23.32
N THR A 343 0.46 17.20 -22.37
CA THR A 343 0.12 18.14 -21.30
C THR A 343 0.00 17.38 -19.99
N PHE A 344 0.91 17.67 -19.05
CA PHE A 344 0.92 17.08 -17.73
C PHE A 344 0.40 18.08 -16.70
N THR A 345 -0.28 17.58 -15.66
CA THR A 345 -0.83 18.42 -14.59
C THR A 345 -0.53 17.87 -13.22
N GLN A 346 -0.23 18.76 -12.26
CA GLN A 346 -0.13 18.43 -10.83
C GLN A 346 -1.08 19.32 -10.04
N THR A 347 -1.86 18.71 -9.15
CA THR A 347 -2.77 19.44 -8.26
C THR A 347 -2.22 19.51 -6.84
N ILE A 348 -2.16 20.72 -6.28
CA ILE A 348 -1.86 20.93 -4.86
C ILE A 348 -3.11 21.50 -4.18
N PHE A 349 -3.77 20.69 -3.36
CA PHE A 349 -4.89 21.11 -2.52
C PHE A 349 -4.39 21.92 -1.32
N VAL A 350 -4.89 23.15 -1.17
CA VAL A 350 -4.57 24.04 -0.05
C VAL A 350 -5.79 24.22 0.81
N LEU A 351 -5.80 23.55 1.96
CA LEU A 351 -6.91 23.57 2.90
C LEU A 351 -6.74 24.70 3.92
N GLN A 352 -7.83 25.40 4.24
CA GLN A 352 -7.82 26.39 5.32
C GLN A 352 -7.52 25.72 6.68
N PRO A 353 -6.77 26.39 7.56
CA PRO A 353 -6.49 25.84 8.88
C PRO A 353 -7.78 25.65 9.67
N ARG A 354 -7.79 24.65 10.56
CA ARG A 354 -8.93 24.45 11.46
C ARG A 354 -9.08 25.67 12.37
N LEU A 355 -10.34 26.00 12.70
CA LEU A 355 -10.65 26.94 13.77
C LEU A 355 -9.91 26.54 15.07
N GLU A 356 -9.12 27.46 15.60
CA GLU A 356 -8.41 27.27 16.87
C GLU A 356 -9.24 27.76 18.05
N GLU A 357 -9.48 26.89 19.04
CA GLU A 357 -10.19 27.26 20.27
C GLU A 357 -9.18 27.58 21.38
N ILE A 358 -9.23 28.80 21.92
CA ILE A 358 -8.30 29.30 22.93
C ILE A 358 -9.08 29.55 24.22
N PHE A 359 -8.74 28.78 25.25
CA PHE A 359 -9.36 28.90 26.57
C PHE A 359 -8.56 29.85 27.46
N ILE A 360 -9.24 30.84 28.04
CA ILE A 360 -8.63 31.84 28.92
C ILE A 360 -9.47 31.93 30.19
N ASP A 361 -8.86 31.71 31.36
CA ASP A 361 -9.49 31.94 32.66
C ASP A 361 -9.05 33.29 33.22
N VAL A 362 -10.02 34.16 33.53
CA VAL A 362 -9.78 35.49 34.13
C VAL A 362 -10.69 35.73 35.33
N CYS A 363 -10.20 36.48 36.30
CA CYS A 363 -11.04 36.95 37.38
C CYS A 363 -11.72 38.28 37.05
N ILE A 364 -12.91 38.50 37.59
CA ILE A 364 -13.67 39.76 37.46
C ILE A 364 -12.91 41.00 37.95
N ALA A 365 -11.89 40.84 38.79
CA ALA A 365 -11.06 41.94 39.30
C ALA A 365 -9.67 42.04 38.64
N ASP A 366 -9.41 41.25 37.60
CA ASP A 366 -8.14 41.31 36.86
C ASP A 366 -8.07 42.55 35.95
N ASP A 367 -6.84 43.00 35.69
CA ASP A 367 -6.58 44.05 34.70
C ASP A 367 -6.97 43.58 33.27
N PRO A 368 -7.32 44.50 32.34
CA PRO A 368 -7.62 44.13 30.97
C PRO A 368 -6.48 43.34 30.29
N ILE A 369 -6.85 42.28 29.58
CA ILE A 369 -5.92 41.38 28.88
C ILE A 369 -5.94 41.64 27.38
N ASP A 370 -4.82 41.42 26.71
CA ASP A 370 -4.71 41.50 25.25
C ASP A 370 -4.72 40.09 24.64
N LEU A 371 -5.78 39.78 23.90
CA LEU A 371 -6.03 38.46 23.32
C LEU A 371 -4.98 38.05 22.29
N LEU A 372 -4.30 39.01 21.64
CA LEU A 372 -3.24 38.71 20.68
C LEU A 372 -2.06 37.96 21.32
N ASN A 373 -1.81 38.17 22.61
CA ASN A 373 -0.73 37.46 23.33
C ASN A 373 -1.03 35.97 23.55
N SER A 374 -2.27 35.55 23.31
CA SER A 374 -2.69 34.15 23.45
C SER A 374 -2.71 33.43 22.10
N LEU A 375 -2.49 34.15 20.98
CA LEU A 375 -2.35 33.53 19.66
C LEU A 375 -0.96 32.89 19.50
N PRO A 376 -0.86 31.75 18.79
CA PRO A 376 0.43 31.18 18.39
C PRO A 376 1.27 32.17 17.58
N ALA A 377 2.59 32.09 17.68
CA ALA A 377 3.51 33.01 16.98
C ALA A 377 3.42 32.94 15.43
N SER A 378 2.82 31.87 14.89
CA SER A 378 2.57 31.67 13.46
C SER A 378 1.27 32.33 12.95
N PHE A 379 0.40 32.81 13.84
CA PHE A 379 -0.84 33.46 13.42
C PHE A 379 -0.56 34.84 12.84
N ASP A 380 -1.23 35.17 11.74
CA ASP A 380 -1.35 36.56 11.32
C ASP A 380 -2.10 37.32 12.42
N THR A 381 -1.49 38.37 12.95
CA THR A 381 -2.05 39.26 13.98
C THR A 381 -2.84 40.43 13.41
N ASN A 382 -2.91 40.57 12.08
CA ASN A 382 -3.62 41.64 11.39
C ASN A 382 -5.07 41.22 11.05
N GLY A 383 -5.92 41.22 12.07
CA GLY A 383 -7.31 40.78 11.95
C GLY A 383 -8.30 41.61 12.75
N THR A 384 -9.54 41.15 12.74
CA THR A 384 -10.66 41.76 13.47
C THR A 384 -11.17 40.83 14.54
N PHE A 385 -11.50 41.41 15.70
CA PHE A 385 -12.16 40.72 16.80
C PHE A 385 -13.64 41.09 16.82
N GLU A 386 -14.51 40.09 16.87
CA GLU A 386 -15.96 40.25 16.91
C GLU A 386 -16.58 39.39 18.01
N THR A 387 -17.78 39.76 18.46
CA THR A 387 -18.56 38.99 19.43
C THR A 387 -20.05 39.12 19.10
N GLU A 388 -20.83 38.09 19.40
CA GLU A 388 -22.29 38.09 19.18
C GLU A 388 -23.05 38.88 20.27
N GLU A 389 -22.35 39.32 21.32
CA GLU A 389 -22.93 40.04 22.44
C GLU A 389 -23.36 41.47 22.04
N LEU A 390 -24.63 41.82 22.28
CA LEU A 390 -25.21 43.11 21.90
C LEU A 390 -24.62 44.31 22.67
N ASP A 391 -24.03 44.07 23.84
CA ASP A 391 -23.40 45.09 24.71
C ASP A 391 -21.92 44.74 24.96
N ALA A 392 -21.13 44.79 23.89
CA ALA A 392 -19.72 44.39 23.86
C ALA A 392 -18.75 45.46 24.42
N THR A 393 -19.13 46.21 25.46
CA THR A 393 -18.23 47.23 26.05
C THR A 393 -16.97 46.65 26.70
N PHE A 394 -16.97 45.33 26.94
CA PHE A 394 -15.83 44.58 27.47
C PHE A 394 -14.73 44.32 26.45
N LEU A 395 -14.98 44.52 25.15
CA LEU A 395 -14.02 44.28 24.08
C LEU A 395 -13.69 45.57 23.34
N ASN A 396 -12.40 45.91 23.25
CA ASN A 396 -11.92 47.04 22.46
C ASN A 396 -10.70 46.62 21.62
N GLY A 397 -10.94 46.34 20.34
CA GLY A 397 -9.94 45.69 19.49
C GLY A 397 -9.61 44.32 20.05
N SER A 398 -8.33 44.05 20.31
CA SER A 398 -7.86 42.81 20.94
C SER A 398 -7.93 42.82 22.47
N THR A 399 -8.28 43.95 23.11
CA THR A 399 -8.25 44.07 24.57
C THR A 399 -9.59 43.66 25.18
N PHE A 400 -9.57 42.66 26.06
CA PHE A 400 -10.72 42.18 26.84
C PHE A 400 -10.64 42.68 28.29
N SER A 401 -11.72 43.28 28.78
CA SER A 401 -11.84 43.84 30.14
C SER A 401 -12.84 43.04 30.97
N PRO A 402 -12.39 42.29 32.01
CA PRO A 402 -13.29 41.47 32.83
C PRO A 402 -14.09 42.29 33.87
N GLU A 403 -13.68 43.53 34.17
CA GLU A 403 -14.32 44.35 35.21
C GLU A 403 -15.81 44.61 34.94
N GLY A 404 -16.65 44.26 35.93
CA GLY A 404 -18.10 44.52 35.89
C GLY A 404 -18.90 43.55 35.02
N LEU A 405 -18.27 42.48 34.51
CA LEU A 405 -18.95 41.42 33.78
C LEU A 405 -19.69 40.43 34.69
N GLU A 406 -20.65 39.71 34.11
CA GLU A 406 -21.31 38.58 34.79
C GLU A 406 -20.37 37.37 34.81
N LEU A 407 -20.48 36.52 35.84
CA LEU A 407 -19.66 35.32 35.95
C LEU A 407 -20.16 34.22 35.00
N ARG A 408 -19.56 34.16 33.80
CA ARG A 408 -19.88 33.18 32.76
C ARG A 408 -18.75 33.09 31.72
N GLU A 409 -18.98 32.28 30.69
CA GLU A 409 -18.16 32.25 29.49
C GLU A 409 -18.56 33.38 28.52
N TYR A 410 -17.53 34.01 27.95
CA TYR A 410 -17.62 34.99 26.88
C TYR A 410 -16.90 34.44 25.66
N ARG A 411 -17.52 34.60 24.48
CA ARG A 411 -16.95 34.20 23.20
C ARG A 411 -16.53 35.42 22.39
N VAL A 412 -15.28 35.42 21.96
CA VAL A 412 -14.73 36.43 21.05
C VAL A 412 -14.11 35.69 19.85
N MET A 413 -14.58 36.01 18.66
CA MET A 413 -14.09 35.45 17.41
C MET A 413 -13.01 36.37 16.84
N TYR A 414 -11.96 35.78 16.29
CA TYR A 414 -10.91 36.46 15.55
C TYR A 414 -10.88 35.96 14.11
N ALA A 415 -10.77 36.88 13.15
CA ALA A 415 -10.58 36.56 11.74
C ALA A 415 -9.47 37.45 11.14
N SER A 416 -8.49 36.85 10.47
CA SER A 416 -7.47 37.58 9.72
C SER A 416 -8.07 38.33 8.52
N THR A 417 -7.53 39.51 8.21
CA THR A 417 -8.07 40.38 7.14
C THR A 417 -7.22 40.42 5.87
N GLU A 418 -5.98 39.93 5.94
CA GLU A 418 -5.05 39.91 4.82
C GLU A 418 -4.73 38.45 4.40
N GLY A 419 -4.30 38.27 3.15
CA GLY A 419 -3.90 36.97 2.60
C GLY A 419 -5.05 36.11 2.04
N THR A 420 -4.64 35.11 1.25
CA THR A 420 -5.49 34.01 0.75
C THR A 420 -5.78 32.98 1.85
N CYS A 421 -4.87 32.81 2.81
CA CYS A 421 -5.10 32.03 4.03
C CYS A 421 -5.91 32.82 5.06
N LYS A 422 -6.99 32.22 5.55
CA LYS A 422 -7.84 32.74 6.61
C LYS A 422 -7.48 32.06 7.92
N TYR A 423 -7.01 32.84 8.88
CA TYR A 423 -6.78 32.39 10.24
C TYR A 423 -7.99 32.75 11.09
N LEU A 424 -8.61 31.75 11.70
CA LEU A 424 -9.77 31.90 12.56
C LEU A 424 -9.44 31.37 13.96
N ALA A 425 -9.79 32.13 14.99
CA ALA A 425 -9.67 31.69 16.37
C ALA A 425 -10.89 32.07 17.20
N ASP A 426 -11.33 31.14 18.05
CA ASP A 426 -12.42 31.30 19.01
C ASP A 426 -11.84 31.38 20.42
N PHE A 427 -11.88 32.58 21.01
CA PHE A 427 -11.52 32.78 22.40
C PHE A 427 -12.71 32.46 23.29
N ILE A 428 -12.54 31.47 24.17
CA ILE A 428 -13.51 31.09 25.20
C ILE A 428 -12.96 31.59 26.53
N ILE A 429 -13.49 32.71 26.99
CA ILE A 429 -13.00 33.44 28.16
C ILE A 429 -13.94 33.17 29.34
N THR A 430 -13.47 32.44 30.34
CA THR A 430 -14.21 32.17 31.57
C THR A 430 -13.95 33.28 32.57
N VAL A 431 -14.98 34.10 32.85
CA VAL A 431 -14.92 35.11 33.91
C VAL A 431 -15.40 34.49 35.22
N ASN A 432 -14.50 34.39 36.20
CA ASN A 432 -14.77 33.85 37.53
C ASN A 432 -14.54 34.89 38.64
N ASN A 433 -14.85 34.52 39.88
CA ASN A 433 -14.62 35.33 41.07
C ASN A 433 -13.57 34.71 42.02
N ASP A 434 -12.72 33.80 41.50
CA ASP A 434 -11.76 33.04 42.30
C ASP A 434 -10.73 33.92 43.03
N CYS A 435 -10.49 35.13 42.50
CA CYS A 435 -9.60 36.11 43.12
C CYS A 435 -10.25 36.90 44.27
N LEU A 436 -11.58 36.79 44.50
CA LEU A 436 -12.27 37.47 45.58
C LEU A 436 -12.31 36.57 46.84
N PRO A 437 -11.92 37.06 48.02
CA PRO A 437 -12.06 36.31 49.26
C PRO A 437 -13.53 36.31 49.72
N CYS A 438 -14.29 35.27 49.39
CA CYS A 438 -15.65 35.05 49.93
C CYS A 438 -15.58 34.50 51.36
N ASP A 439 -15.21 35.33 52.34
CA ASP A 439 -15.13 34.94 53.76
C ASP A 439 -16.51 35.12 54.46
N PRO A 440 -17.13 34.06 55.03
CA PRO A 440 -18.37 34.16 55.80
C PRO A 440 -18.32 35.14 56.98
N ALA A 441 -17.13 35.55 57.43
CA ALA A 441 -16.96 36.58 58.46
C ALA A 441 -17.45 37.98 58.05
N ASP A 442 -17.58 38.25 56.76
CA ASP A 442 -18.02 39.54 56.21
C ASP A 442 -19.55 39.65 56.07
N ILE A 443 -20.31 38.64 56.50
CA ILE A 443 -21.76 38.63 56.50
C ILE A 443 -22.33 39.63 57.53
N GLU A 444 -23.10 40.60 57.06
CA GLU A 444 -23.85 41.53 57.88
C GLU A 444 -25.33 41.11 58.01
N VAL A 445 -25.80 40.94 59.25
CA VAL A 445 -27.18 40.53 59.55
C VAL A 445 -27.95 41.67 60.21
N SER A 446 -29.18 41.94 59.74
CA SER A 446 -30.09 42.93 60.32
C SER A 446 -30.22 42.77 61.83
N LYS A 447 -30.06 43.87 62.59
CA LYS A 447 -30.19 43.89 64.07
C LYS A 447 -31.58 44.28 64.56
N THR A 448 -32.36 44.93 63.71
CA THR A 448 -33.72 45.41 64.01
C THR A 448 -34.61 45.17 62.81
N VAL A 449 -35.89 44.88 63.07
CA VAL A 449 -36.95 44.84 62.07
C VAL A 449 -38.09 45.74 62.56
N THR A 450 -38.46 46.75 61.79
CA THR A 450 -39.50 47.72 62.10
C THR A 450 -40.54 47.71 61.00
N VAL A 451 -41.64 47.00 61.24
CA VAL A 451 -42.70 46.77 60.24
C VAL A 451 -43.62 47.98 60.15
N ASN A 452 -43.10 49.12 59.67
CA ASN A 452 -43.86 50.38 59.52
C ASN A 452 -43.98 50.83 58.06
N GLY A 453 -43.29 50.18 57.11
CA GLY A 453 -43.38 50.44 55.69
C GLY A 453 -42.73 51.76 55.27
N ASP A 454 -41.69 52.20 56.00
CA ASP A 454 -40.94 53.42 55.66
C ASP A 454 -39.70 53.15 54.78
N GLY A 455 -39.47 51.88 54.40
CA GLY A 455 -38.34 51.41 53.61
C GLY A 455 -37.07 51.19 54.43
N ILE A 456 -37.10 51.39 55.75
CA ILE A 456 -35.93 51.31 56.63
C ILE A 456 -36.12 50.18 57.64
N ASN A 457 -35.25 49.16 57.57
CA ASN A 457 -35.29 47.97 58.42
C ASN A 457 -36.67 47.27 58.39
N ASP A 458 -37.42 47.35 57.30
CA ASP A 458 -38.74 46.70 57.19
C ASP A 458 -38.64 45.16 57.17
N LEU A 459 -37.50 44.64 56.71
CA LEU A 459 -37.24 43.21 56.51
C LEU A 459 -35.98 42.78 57.28
N PHE A 460 -35.92 41.49 57.61
CA PHE A 460 -34.69 40.86 58.08
C PHE A 460 -33.79 40.57 56.86
N GLU A 461 -32.61 41.17 56.81
CA GLU A 461 -31.72 41.11 55.65
C GLU A 461 -30.35 40.56 56.06
N ILE A 462 -29.76 39.78 55.16
CA ILE A 462 -28.40 39.28 55.18
C ILE A 462 -27.68 39.93 53.99
N ARG A 463 -26.56 40.63 54.22
CA ARG A 463 -25.85 41.48 53.24
C ARG A 463 -24.32 41.31 53.33
N GLY A 464 -23.57 41.85 52.37
CA GLY A 464 -22.10 41.97 52.42
C GLY A 464 -21.32 41.03 51.51
N LEU A 465 -21.97 40.02 50.93
CA LEU A 465 -21.37 39.01 50.03
C LEU A 465 -22.27 38.73 48.83
N GLU A 466 -22.78 39.79 48.18
CA GLU A 466 -23.76 39.67 47.09
C GLU A 466 -23.19 39.01 45.82
N ASN A 467 -21.87 39.01 45.65
CA ASN A 467 -21.15 38.43 44.50
C ASN A 467 -20.64 37.00 44.75
N CYS A 468 -20.97 36.42 45.91
CA CYS A 468 -20.68 35.03 46.26
C CYS A 468 -21.98 34.22 46.16
N ASP A 469 -21.94 33.02 45.58
CA ASP A 469 -23.12 32.14 45.42
C ASP A 469 -23.45 31.40 46.74
N PHE A 470 -23.69 32.17 47.81
CA PHE A 470 -24.06 31.64 49.11
C PHE A 470 -25.56 31.59 49.30
N LYS A 471 -26.07 30.44 49.74
CA LYS A 471 -27.46 30.23 50.13
C LYS A 471 -27.59 30.19 51.64
N TYR A 472 -28.63 30.85 52.15
CA TYR A 472 -28.83 31.03 53.58
C TYR A 472 -30.09 30.30 54.06
N ASP A 473 -29.95 29.33 54.95
CA ASP A 473 -31.09 28.73 55.64
C ASP A 473 -31.31 29.45 56.97
N VAL A 474 -32.50 30.03 57.15
CA VAL A 474 -32.81 30.93 58.25
C VAL A 474 -33.89 30.36 59.13
N MET A 475 -33.60 30.26 60.43
CA MET A 475 -34.58 29.95 61.47
C MET A 475 -34.65 31.09 62.47
N ILE A 476 -35.86 31.49 62.88
CA ILE A 476 -36.08 32.53 63.89
C ILE A 476 -36.94 31.98 65.01
N PHE A 477 -36.58 32.29 66.25
CA PHE A 477 -37.17 31.80 67.48
C PHE A 477 -37.63 32.95 68.37
N ASN A 478 -38.73 32.75 69.08
CA ASN A 478 -39.17 33.67 70.13
C ASN A 478 -38.31 33.52 71.40
N ARG A 479 -38.51 34.40 72.38
CA ARG A 479 -37.78 34.38 73.67
C ARG A 479 -37.93 33.11 74.50
N TRP A 480 -38.92 32.27 74.21
CA TRP A 480 -39.18 31.01 74.90
C TRP A 480 -38.58 29.80 74.18
N GLY A 481 -37.95 30.02 73.02
CA GLY A 481 -37.33 28.98 72.21
C GLY A 481 -38.28 28.34 71.19
N ASP A 482 -39.51 28.84 71.02
CA ASP A 482 -40.38 28.34 69.95
C ASP A 482 -39.99 28.96 68.61
N LYS A 483 -39.88 28.14 67.57
CA LYS A 483 -39.63 28.57 66.20
C LYS A 483 -40.83 29.35 65.66
N VAL A 484 -40.58 30.55 65.17
CA VAL A 484 -41.59 31.47 64.60
C VAL A 484 -41.45 31.67 63.10
N PHE A 485 -40.28 31.39 62.54
CA PHE A 485 -40.04 31.44 61.10
C PHE A 485 -38.96 30.44 60.72
N GLU A 486 -39.07 29.90 59.52
CA GLU A 486 -38.11 29.01 58.89
C GLU A 486 -38.22 29.20 57.37
N ALA A 487 -37.07 29.42 56.72
CA ALA A 487 -36.94 29.45 55.28
C ALA A 487 -35.64 28.77 54.88
N ASN A 488 -35.71 27.90 53.87
CA ASN A 488 -34.52 27.44 53.17
C ASN A 488 -34.28 28.39 52.00
N ASP A 489 -33.02 28.67 51.69
CA ASP A 489 -32.66 29.64 50.64
C ASP A 489 -33.38 30.99 50.82
N TYR A 490 -33.20 31.59 51.99
CA TYR A 490 -33.92 32.77 52.46
C TYR A 490 -33.66 33.99 51.56
N GLN A 491 -34.74 34.59 51.07
CA GLN A 491 -34.73 35.66 50.05
C GLN A 491 -34.80 37.07 50.65
N ASN A 492 -34.36 37.28 51.89
CA ASN A 492 -34.40 38.59 52.57
C ASN A 492 -35.81 39.22 52.65
N ASP A 493 -36.85 38.39 52.79
CA ASP A 493 -38.27 38.78 52.62
C ASP A 493 -39.12 38.71 53.90
N TRP A 494 -38.55 38.34 55.05
CA TRP A 494 -39.29 38.22 56.31
C TRP A 494 -39.38 39.55 57.07
N GLY A 495 -40.60 40.07 57.16
CA GLY A 495 -40.95 41.29 57.91
C GLY A 495 -41.70 41.04 59.22
N GLY A 496 -41.35 40.00 59.99
CA GLY A 496 -41.97 39.78 61.32
C GLY A 496 -43.39 39.21 61.33
N VAL A 497 -43.82 38.59 60.23
CA VAL A 497 -45.13 37.91 60.11
C VAL A 497 -45.16 36.68 61.03
N ALA A 498 -46.26 36.49 61.74
CA ALA A 498 -46.46 35.36 62.64
C ALA A 498 -46.84 34.08 61.87
N PRO A 499 -46.36 32.90 62.28
CA PRO A 499 -46.75 31.63 61.67
C PRO A 499 -48.23 31.33 61.94
N ASP A 500 -48.87 30.59 61.03
CA ASP A 500 -50.32 30.39 61.01
C ASP A 500 -50.89 30.00 62.38
N ASN A 501 -51.83 30.84 62.83
CA ASN A 501 -52.81 30.57 63.88
C ASN A 501 -52.43 30.74 65.37
N LYS A 502 -51.38 31.49 65.78
CA LYS A 502 -51.26 31.96 67.19
C LYS A 502 -50.53 33.31 67.41
N ILE A 503 -51.31 34.26 67.99
CA ILE A 503 -50.94 35.41 68.86
C ILE A 503 -50.41 36.68 68.16
N GLY A 504 -51.32 37.64 67.94
CA GLY A 504 -51.03 39.07 67.67
C GLY A 504 -52.10 39.73 66.79
N SER A 505 -52.77 40.79 67.26
CA SER A 505 -53.82 41.49 66.50
C SER A 505 -53.25 42.06 65.19
N ALA A 506 -53.63 41.43 64.06
CA ALA A 506 -53.22 41.70 62.66
C ALA A 506 -52.19 40.75 62.00
N GLY A 507 -51.82 39.61 62.62
CA GLY A 507 -50.99 38.57 61.96
C GLY A 507 -49.48 38.82 62.03
N LEU A 508 -49.03 39.79 62.82
CA LEU A 508 -47.62 40.08 63.10
C LEU A 508 -47.22 39.55 64.48
N LEU A 509 -45.95 39.21 64.62
CA LEU A 509 -45.36 38.82 65.89
C LEU A 509 -45.30 40.02 66.86
N PRO A 510 -45.49 39.81 68.17
CA PRO A 510 -45.37 40.88 69.16
C PRO A 510 -43.98 41.50 69.17
N ALA A 511 -43.90 42.81 69.45
CA ALA A 511 -42.62 43.47 69.64
C ALA A 511 -41.80 42.82 70.76
N GLY A 512 -40.50 42.71 70.52
CA GLY A 512 -39.56 42.11 71.45
C GLY A 512 -38.34 41.51 70.77
N THR A 513 -37.49 40.88 71.56
CA THR A 513 -36.29 40.20 71.09
C THR A 513 -36.63 38.80 70.60
N TYR A 514 -36.16 38.49 69.39
CA TYR A 514 -36.15 37.18 68.76
C TYR A 514 -34.70 36.76 68.51
N TYR A 515 -34.48 35.47 68.31
CA TYR A 515 -33.16 34.90 68.07
C TYR A 515 -33.15 34.23 66.71
N TYR A 516 -32.06 34.34 65.96
CA TYR A 516 -31.92 33.69 64.67
C TYR A 516 -30.76 32.70 64.66
N ILE A 517 -30.87 31.73 63.77
CA ILE A 517 -29.79 30.85 63.34
C ILE A 517 -29.80 30.90 61.82
N ILE A 518 -28.66 31.27 61.23
CA ILE A 518 -28.40 31.27 59.80
C ILE A 518 -27.37 30.19 59.52
N THR A 519 -27.70 29.27 58.63
CA THR A 519 -26.75 28.29 58.11
C THR A 519 -26.37 28.74 56.72
N VAL A 520 -25.07 28.99 56.50
CA VAL A 520 -24.53 29.27 55.17
C VAL A 520 -24.28 27.92 54.51
N ASN A 521 -24.91 27.65 53.37
CA ASN A 521 -24.79 26.39 52.65
C ASN A 521 -23.48 26.31 51.83
N ASP A 522 -22.33 26.64 52.46
CA ASP A 522 -20.98 26.50 51.89
C ASP A 522 -20.26 25.21 52.32
N GLY A 523 -20.86 24.47 53.27
CA GLY A 523 -20.38 23.17 53.72
C GLY A 523 -19.25 23.18 54.77
N ALA A 524 -18.79 24.33 55.28
CA ALA A 524 -17.60 24.37 56.13
C ALA A 524 -17.73 25.10 57.49
N GLU A 525 -18.72 25.99 57.69
CA GLU A 525 -18.71 26.86 58.87
C GLU A 525 -19.81 26.62 59.93
N ALA A 526 -19.53 27.06 61.16
CA ALA A 526 -20.49 27.04 62.25
C ALA A 526 -21.67 27.99 61.96
N PRO A 527 -22.92 27.62 62.26
CA PRO A 527 -24.07 28.47 61.96
C PRO A 527 -23.98 29.81 62.70
N LEU A 528 -24.24 30.90 61.98
CA LEU A 528 -24.28 32.25 62.53
C LEU A 528 -25.54 32.39 63.40
N ASN A 529 -25.37 32.81 64.64
CA ASN A 529 -26.50 33.02 65.55
C ASN A 529 -26.44 34.39 66.21
N GLY A 530 -27.62 34.91 66.51
CA GLY A 530 -27.73 36.25 67.08
C GLY A 530 -29.14 36.55 67.55
N TYR A 531 -29.37 37.83 67.83
CA TYR A 531 -30.69 38.32 68.21
C TYR A 531 -31.10 39.47 67.30
N ILE A 532 -32.40 39.57 67.07
CA ILE A 532 -33.04 40.68 66.38
C ILE A 532 -34.12 41.27 67.26
N TYR A 533 -34.28 42.59 67.19
CA TYR A 533 -35.38 43.28 67.83
C TYR A 533 -36.49 43.55 66.83
N LEU A 534 -37.69 43.02 67.09
CA LEU A 534 -38.89 43.35 66.33
C LEU A 534 -39.58 44.53 67.01
N GLY A 535 -39.66 45.68 66.33
CA GLY A 535 -40.35 46.87 66.80
C GLY A 535 -41.80 46.92 66.34
N THR A 536 -42.71 47.37 67.20
CA THR A 536 -44.06 47.77 66.76
C THR A 536 -43.95 49.15 66.11
N GLY A 537 -44.19 49.22 64.80
CA GLY A 537 -44.40 50.50 64.12
C GLY A 537 -45.59 51.22 64.75
N ALA A 538 -45.35 52.31 65.46
CA ALA A 538 -46.39 53.28 65.74
C ALA A 538 -46.73 53.95 64.41
N ARG A 539 -48.02 53.96 64.04
CA ARG A 539 -48.53 54.81 62.94
C ARG A 539 -48.33 56.28 63.25
#